data_AF-H1HQU2-F1
#
_entry.id   AF-H1HQU2-F1
#
_cell.length_a   1.000
_cell.length_b   1.000
_cell.length_c   1.000
_cell.angle_alpha   90.00
_cell.angle_beta   90.00
_cell.angle_gamma   90.00
#
_symmetry.space_group_name_H-M   'P 1'
#
loop_
_entity.id
_entity.type
_entity.pdbx_description
1 polymer ?
#
loop_
_entity_poly.entity_id
_entity_poly.type
_entity_poly.pdbx_seq_one_letter_code
_entity_poly.pdbx_strand_id
1 'polypeptide(L)'
;MIGAVCLFCYLCQKSAKDTMNRRLFQSFCMTMLAISALGLMPTACKRTRHATQTASTKPSKPLPEPQKPTKTYKNLRLIGDTTCAGWRVILASADGPTKVKGEKYYDKLFLITLYKDGRLLFDKKEISTEKLHGKPRPELQLTPGYIELITRTTVYIDVATFYPETDDGWLFSLLFDKNGRLSVRPFIIEMSEADNVASFYRAWLNECRQKPIDKASLEMVANRYCTPSFAKQLLREAPLSLLPAKVVGKYRFDVDVMAELTHNSEDYLEQRGTVYFCTKDYEQQIDSLAYELRNEQDENGYTSFGGITGFKKFHP
;
A
#
# COMPACT_ATOMS: atom_id res chain seq x y z
N MET A 1 17.43 -26.83 28.22
CA MET A 1 16.57 -27.12 27.06
C MET A 1 16.03 -25.82 26.51
N ILE A 2 16.84 -25.13 25.71
CA ILE A 2 16.49 -23.92 24.98
C ILE A 2 17.09 -24.14 23.60
N GLY A 3 16.26 -24.24 22.56
CA GLY A 3 16.73 -24.50 21.20
C GLY A 3 15.70 -25.26 20.38
N ALA A 4 14.75 -24.52 19.79
CA ALA A 4 13.94 -25.00 18.65
C ALA A 4 13.10 -23.90 17.97
N VAL A 5 12.86 -22.73 18.61
CA VAL A 5 11.84 -21.78 18.11
C VAL A 5 12.38 -20.67 17.18
N CYS A 6 13.70 -20.54 16.98
CA CYS A 6 14.27 -19.46 16.16
C CYS A 6 14.72 -19.84 14.73
N LEU A 7 14.44 -21.06 14.25
CA LEU A 7 14.91 -21.46 12.92
C LEU A 7 13.99 -21.03 11.77
N PHE A 8 12.66 -20.98 11.98
CA PHE A 8 11.72 -20.63 10.89
C PHE A 8 11.76 -19.14 10.50
N CYS A 9 11.83 -18.20 11.46
CA CYS A 9 11.96 -16.78 11.13
C CYS A 9 13.31 -16.45 10.46
N TYR A 10 14.39 -17.16 10.84
CA TYR A 10 15.71 -16.95 10.23
C TYR A 10 15.82 -17.62 8.84
N LEU A 11 15.09 -18.72 8.61
CA LEU A 11 15.08 -19.41 7.32
C LEU A 11 14.20 -18.71 6.29
N CYS A 12 13.09 -18.05 6.65
CA CYS A 12 12.36 -17.18 5.71
C CYS A 12 13.24 -16.01 5.22
N GLN A 13 14.01 -15.39 6.10
CA GLN A 13 14.98 -14.36 5.70
C GLN A 13 16.17 -14.90 4.90
N LYS A 14 16.44 -16.21 4.91
CA LYS A 14 17.56 -16.83 4.20
C LYS A 14 17.14 -17.49 2.88
N SER A 15 15.91 -17.98 2.76
CA SER A 15 15.40 -18.58 1.52
C SER A 15 15.13 -17.53 0.43
N ALA A 16 14.74 -16.31 0.84
CA ALA A 16 14.66 -15.17 -0.09
C ALA A 16 16.03 -14.67 -0.58
N LYS A 17 17.15 -15.16 -0.01
CA LYS A 17 18.51 -14.69 -0.35
C LYS A 17 19.08 -15.25 -1.66
N ASP A 18 18.53 -16.32 -2.22
CA ASP A 18 19.25 -17.07 -3.27
C ASP A 18 18.61 -17.07 -4.66
N THR A 19 17.68 -16.16 -4.98
CA THR A 19 17.25 -16.03 -6.39
C THR A 19 16.82 -14.62 -6.80
N MET A 20 17.61 -13.60 -6.43
CA MET A 20 17.35 -12.26 -6.95
C MET A 20 18.02 -12.07 -8.31
N ASN A 21 17.24 -12.24 -9.37
CA ASN A 21 17.70 -11.99 -10.73
C ASN A 21 17.76 -10.47 -10.98
N ARG A 22 18.98 -9.91 -11.06
CA ARG A 22 19.32 -8.47 -11.21
C ARG A 22 18.52 -7.72 -12.30
N ARG A 23 17.96 -8.44 -13.28
CA ARG A 23 17.18 -7.88 -14.40
C ARG A 23 15.71 -7.57 -14.02
N LEU A 24 15.11 -8.33 -13.11
CA LEU A 24 13.72 -8.09 -12.65
C LEU A 24 13.65 -6.86 -11.73
N PHE A 25 14.70 -6.60 -10.94
CA PHE A 25 14.82 -5.42 -10.08
C PHE A 25 15.03 -4.11 -10.86
N GLN A 26 15.80 -4.14 -11.95
CA GLN A 26 15.87 -2.99 -12.85
C GLN A 26 14.50 -2.69 -13.46
N SER A 27 13.68 -3.70 -13.74
CA SER A 27 12.29 -3.51 -14.16
C SER A 27 11.42 -2.92 -13.05
N PHE A 28 11.54 -3.39 -11.80
CA PHE A 28 10.77 -2.88 -10.64
C PHE A 28 11.14 -1.44 -10.24
N CYS A 29 12.43 -1.09 -10.22
CA CYS A 29 12.88 0.28 -10.01
C CYS A 29 12.51 1.19 -11.20
N MET A 30 12.54 0.65 -12.43
CA MET A 30 12.10 1.39 -13.62
C MET A 30 10.58 1.50 -13.71
N THR A 31 9.76 0.59 -13.17
CA THR A 31 8.30 0.76 -13.09
C THR A 31 7.94 1.77 -12.01
N MET A 32 8.63 1.78 -10.86
CA MET A 32 8.50 2.84 -9.85
C MET A 32 8.89 4.22 -10.39
N LEU A 33 9.84 4.29 -11.33
CA LEU A 33 10.19 5.51 -12.07
C LEU A 33 9.28 5.80 -13.27
N ALA A 34 8.77 4.81 -14.00
CA ALA A 34 8.00 4.97 -15.24
C ALA A 34 6.49 5.18 -14.99
N ILE A 35 5.95 4.77 -13.84
CA ILE A 35 4.58 5.12 -13.43
C ILE A 35 4.46 6.63 -13.11
N SER A 36 5.59 7.34 -12.93
CA SER A 36 5.59 8.80 -12.97
C SER A 36 5.32 9.38 -14.37
N ALA A 37 5.49 8.58 -15.44
CA ALA A 37 5.37 8.99 -16.83
C ALA A 37 4.15 8.41 -17.59
N LEU A 38 3.65 7.22 -17.26
CA LEU A 38 2.41 6.68 -17.87
C LEU A 38 1.33 6.45 -16.81
N GLY A 39 0.40 7.40 -16.73
CA GLY A 39 -0.85 7.20 -16.02
C GLY A 39 -1.79 6.36 -16.85
N LEU A 40 -1.96 5.08 -16.49
CA LEU A 40 -3.08 4.26 -16.91
C LEU A 40 -3.70 3.65 -15.65
N MET A 41 -4.72 4.33 -15.13
CA MET A 41 -5.69 3.75 -14.21
C MET A 41 -6.91 3.36 -15.05
N PRO A 42 -7.35 2.09 -15.06
CA PRO A 42 -8.66 1.77 -15.59
C PRO A 42 -9.76 2.32 -14.66
N THR A 43 -10.58 3.19 -15.24
CA THR A 43 -11.99 3.50 -14.94
C THR A 43 -12.46 3.51 -13.47
N ALA A 44 -12.19 4.63 -12.79
CA ALA A 44 -13.14 5.29 -11.86
C ALA A 44 -12.68 6.71 -11.46
N CYS A 45 -11.39 7.04 -11.65
CA CYS A 45 -10.84 8.35 -11.30
C CYS A 45 -10.60 9.19 -12.55
N LYS A 46 -11.45 10.20 -12.79
CA LYS A 46 -11.17 11.22 -13.82
C LYS A 46 -9.93 12.00 -13.41
N ARG A 47 -8.83 11.85 -14.16
CA ARG A 47 -7.68 12.76 -14.10
C ARG A 47 -8.05 14.04 -14.83
N THR A 48 -8.65 15.01 -14.14
CA THR A 48 -8.90 16.34 -14.72
C THR A 48 -7.62 17.15 -14.73
N ARG A 49 -6.94 17.20 -15.88
CA ARG A 49 -6.08 18.34 -16.21
C ARG A 49 -7.00 19.48 -16.63
N HIS A 50 -7.21 20.47 -15.77
CA HIS A 50 -7.86 21.70 -16.21
C HIS A 50 -6.84 22.55 -16.96
N ALA A 51 -6.99 22.58 -18.29
CA ALA A 51 -6.49 23.65 -19.13
C ALA A 51 -7.23 24.94 -18.77
N THR A 52 -6.48 26.04 -18.66
CA THR A 52 -6.98 27.38 -18.36
C THR A 52 -8.02 27.80 -19.41
N GLN A 53 -9.30 27.80 -19.02
CA GLN A 53 -10.35 28.54 -19.71
C GLN A 53 -11.05 29.44 -18.70
N THR A 54 -10.94 30.74 -18.97
CA THR A 54 -11.64 31.83 -18.32
C THR A 54 -13.15 31.67 -18.53
N ALA A 55 -13.91 31.47 -17.44
CA ALA A 55 -15.36 31.62 -17.45
C ALA A 55 -15.80 32.34 -16.16
N SER A 56 -16.48 33.47 -16.36
CA SER A 56 -17.07 34.33 -15.34
C SER A 56 -18.22 33.62 -14.63
N THR A 57 -18.16 33.50 -13.30
CA THR A 57 -19.31 33.15 -12.46
C THR A 57 -19.29 33.96 -11.16
N LYS A 58 -20.46 34.51 -10.80
CA LYS A 58 -20.76 35.29 -9.58
C LYS A 58 -20.26 34.65 -8.26
N PRO A 59 -19.99 35.45 -7.22
CA PRO A 59 -19.22 35.03 -6.06
C PRO A 59 -20.01 34.05 -5.18
N SER A 60 -19.53 32.81 -5.08
CA SER A 60 -19.84 31.95 -3.95
C SER A 60 -19.04 32.42 -2.72
N LYS A 61 -19.57 32.16 -1.52
CA LYS A 61 -18.97 32.53 -0.23
C LYS A 61 -17.45 32.24 -0.21
N PRO A 62 -16.62 33.13 0.36
CA PRO A 62 -15.18 32.92 0.42
C PRO A 62 -14.88 31.61 1.15
N LEU A 63 -14.15 30.73 0.47
CA LEU A 63 -13.43 29.62 1.10
C LEU A 63 -12.53 30.23 2.20
N PRO A 64 -12.40 29.63 3.39
CA PRO A 64 -11.48 30.12 4.41
C PRO A 64 -10.09 30.27 3.80
N GLU A 65 -9.45 31.42 4.03
CA GLU A 65 -8.10 31.69 3.53
C GLU A 65 -7.14 30.57 3.92
N PRO A 66 -6.28 30.11 2.99
CA PRO A 66 -5.20 29.19 3.33
C PRO A 66 -4.34 29.81 4.43
N GLN A 67 -4.29 29.17 5.60
CA GLN A 67 -3.34 29.55 6.64
C GLN A 67 -1.93 29.53 6.03
N LYS A 68 -1.19 30.64 6.14
CA LYS A 68 0.20 30.74 5.64
C LYS A 68 1.02 29.55 6.16
N PRO A 69 1.78 28.84 5.31
CA PRO A 69 2.64 27.76 5.79
C PRO A 69 3.68 28.34 6.76
N THR A 70 3.61 27.94 8.03
CA THR A 70 4.52 28.40 9.09
C THR A 70 5.96 27.89 8.92
N LYS A 71 6.17 26.90 8.03
CA LYS A 71 7.44 26.21 7.83
C LYS A 71 7.85 26.20 6.36
N THR A 72 9.08 26.62 6.08
CA THR A 72 9.69 26.55 4.75
C THR A 72 10.41 25.23 4.57
N TYR A 73 10.23 24.59 3.40
CA TYR A 73 10.84 23.31 3.07
C TYR A 73 11.91 23.49 2.00
N LYS A 74 13.12 23.00 2.26
CA LYS A 74 14.20 23.00 1.28
C LYS A 74 13.94 21.92 0.22
N ASN A 75 14.16 22.26 -1.06
CA ASN A 75 13.98 21.35 -2.18
C ASN A 75 12.59 20.68 -2.21
N LEU A 76 11.55 21.46 -1.90
CA LEU A 76 10.17 20.99 -1.95
C LEU A 76 9.77 20.61 -3.38
N ARG A 77 9.32 19.36 -3.56
CA ARG A 77 8.87 18.81 -4.84
C ARG A 77 7.50 18.17 -4.69
N LEU A 78 6.57 18.54 -5.56
CA LEU A 78 5.29 17.84 -5.70
C LEU A 78 5.52 16.47 -6.33
N ILE A 79 4.97 15.42 -5.72
CA ILE A 79 5.00 14.04 -6.22
C ILE A 79 3.68 13.73 -6.92
N GLY A 80 2.55 14.11 -6.32
CA GLY A 80 1.23 13.86 -6.90
C GLY A 80 0.12 14.65 -6.24
N ASP A 81 -0.96 14.86 -6.98
CA ASP A 81 -2.23 15.45 -6.51
C ASP A 81 -3.36 14.59 -7.09
N THR A 82 -4.03 13.84 -6.22
CA THR A 82 -5.04 12.85 -6.59
C THR A 82 -6.35 13.13 -5.89
N THR A 83 -7.45 13.09 -6.64
CA THR A 83 -8.81 13.21 -6.09
C THR A 83 -9.61 11.95 -6.39
N CYS A 84 -10.18 11.31 -5.37
CA CYS A 84 -10.95 10.07 -5.48
C CYS A 84 -11.87 9.90 -4.27
N ALA A 85 -13.10 9.42 -4.45
CA ALA A 85 -14.00 9.05 -3.35
C ALA A 85 -14.19 10.15 -2.27
N GLY A 86 -14.19 11.42 -2.69
CA GLY A 86 -14.28 12.59 -1.82
C GLY A 86 -12.96 12.98 -1.14
N TRP A 87 -11.88 12.24 -1.36
CA TRP A 87 -10.54 12.63 -0.94
C TRP A 87 -9.87 13.53 -1.96
N ARG A 88 -9.02 14.44 -1.47
CA ARG A 88 -7.91 15.00 -2.25
C ARG A 88 -6.63 14.76 -1.46
N VAL A 89 -5.67 14.08 -2.07
CA VAL A 89 -4.40 13.67 -1.48
C VAL A 89 -3.29 14.34 -2.27
N ILE A 90 -2.51 15.18 -1.61
CA ILE A 90 -1.36 15.84 -2.21
C ILE A 90 -0.11 15.30 -1.53
N LEU A 91 0.77 14.70 -2.31
CA LEU A 91 2.03 14.14 -1.87
C LEU A 91 3.18 15.03 -2.34
N ALA A 92 4.10 15.35 -1.45
CA ALA A 92 5.31 16.08 -1.76
C ALA A 92 6.50 15.50 -1.01
N SER A 93 7.71 15.78 -1.48
CA SER A 93 8.95 15.51 -0.77
C SER A 93 9.75 16.79 -0.55
N ALA A 94 10.59 16.79 0.48
CA ALA A 94 11.54 17.85 0.75
C ALA A 94 12.81 17.24 1.37
N ASP A 95 13.87 18.04 1.45
CA ASP A 95 15.04 17.65 2.25
C ASP A 95 14.67 17.67 3.74
N GLY A 96 15.06 16.60 4.44
CA GLY A 96 15.00 16.49 5.88
C GLY A 96 16.24 17.05 6.56
N PRO A 97 16.19 17.19 7.90
CA PRO A 97 17.28 17.76 8.67
C PRO A 97 18.45 16.79 8.90
N THR A 98 18.23 15.49 8.73
CA THR A 98 19.19 14.44 9.07
C THR A 98 20.07 14.09 7.88
N LYS A 99 21.38 14.17 8.04
CA LYS A 99 22.34 13.69 7.04
C LYS A 99 22.38 12.16 7.06
N VAL A 100 22.31 11.52 5.90
CA VAL A 100 22.45 10.06 5.81
C VAL A 100 23.92 9.68 6.02
N LYS A 101 24.17 8.70 6.87
CA LYS A 101 25.50 8.26 7.29
C LYS A 101 26.24 7.68 6.08
N GLY A 102 27.47 8.14 5.86
CA GLY A 102 28.29 7.73 4.71
C GLY A 102 27.98 8.48 3.42
N GLU A 103 26.89 9.26 3.38
CA GLU A 103 26.40 9.89 2.16
C GLU A 103 26.65 11.40 2.11
N LYS A 104 26.58 11.95 0.89
CA LYS A 104 26.69 13.41 0.66
C LYS A 104 25.36 14.15 0.78
N TYR A 105 24.25 13.42 0.85
CA TYR A 105 22.90 13.98 0.88
C TYR A 105 22.23 13.82 2.24
N TYR A 106 21.12 14.54 2.40
CA TYR A 106 20.24 14.47 3.55
C TYR A 106 19.09 13.50 3.27
N ASP A 107 18.58 12.90 4.33
CA ASP A 107 17.36 12.11 4.30
C ASP A 107 16.19 12.97 3.82
N LYS A 108 15.12 12.34 3.35
CA LYS A 108 13.93 13.03 2.85
C LYS A 108 12.85 13.17 3.91
N LEU A 109 12.04 14.20 3.76
CA LEU A 109 10.72 14.30 4.36
C LEU A 109 9.69 13.96 3.31
N PHE A 110 8.71 13.15 3.67
CA PHE A 110 7.52 12.92 2.89
C PHE A 110 6.36 13.69 3.50
N LEU A 111 5.76 14.57 2.71
CA LEU A 111 4.77 15.55 3.14
C LEU A 111 3.42 15.19 2.54
N ILE A 112 2.41 15.05 3.39
CA ILE A 112 1.07 14.66 2.98
C ILE A 112 0.10 15.78 3.35
N THR A 113 -0.62 16.31 2.36
CA THR A 113 -1.77 17.19 2.60
C THR A 113 -3.02 16.43 2.22
N LEU A 114 -4.00 16.41 3.12
CA LEU A 114 -5.18 15.56 2.99
C LEU A 114 -6.46 16.37 3.19
N TYR A 115 -7.38 16.24 2.23
CA TYR A 115 -8.74 16.76 2.31
C TYR A 115 -9.74 15.61 2.24
N LYS A 116 -10.86 15.76 2.95
CA LYS A 116 -12.05 14.92 2.80
C LYS A 116 -13.28 15.79 2.60
N ASP A 117 -14.01 15.54 1.52
CA ASP A 117 -15.23 16.24 1.12
C ASP A 117 -15.06 17.77 1.10
N GLY A 118 -13.91 18.22 0.56
CA GLY A 118 -13.53 19.63 0.49
C GLY A 118 -12.98 20.24 1.79
N ARG A 119 -13.06 19.53 2.92
CA ARG A 119 -12.50 19.98 4.21
C ARG A 119 -11.03 19.55 4.33
N LEU A 120 -10.14 20.50 4.63
CA LEU A 120 -8.75 20.23 5.00
C LEU A 120 -8.72 19.46 6.33
N LEU A 121 -8.12 18.27 6.32
CA LEU A 121 -7.85 17.50 7.53
C LEU A 121 -6.51 17.90 8.13
N PHE A 122 -5.48 18.00 7.30
CA PHE A 122 -4.16 18.53 7.67
C PHE A 122 -3.38 18.97 6.43
N ASP A 123 -2.49 19.95 6.60
CA ASP A 123 -1.54 20.42 5.59
C ASP A 123 -0.12 19.96 5.92
N LYS A 124 0.55 19.32 4.95
CA LYS A 124 1.95 18.89 4.99
C LYS A 124 2.33 18.15 6.28
N LYS A 125 1.56 17.14 6.65
CA LYS A 125 1.95 16.22 7.71
C LYS A 125 3.25 15.53 7.32
N GLU A 126 4.26 15.73 8.15
CA GLU A 126 5.62 15.24 7.92
C GLU A 126 5.77 13.79 8.35
N ILE A 127 6.17 12.94 7.40
CA ILE A 127 6.68 11.59 7.59
C ILE A 127 8.18 11.63 7.37
N SER A 128 8.92 10.95 8.23
CA SER A 128 10.39 10.91 8.26
C SER A 128 10.81 9.52 8.74
N THR A 129 12.01 9.08 8.39
CA THR A 129 12.59 7.82 8.89
C THR A 129 12.50 7.70 10.41
N GLU A 130 12.86 8.75 11.15
CA GLU A 130 12.80 8.74 12.62
C GLU A 130 11.40 8.48 13.16
N LYS A 131 10.38 9.17 12.64
CA LYS A 131 8.97 8.96 13.04
C LYS A 131 8.46 7.55 12.75
N LEU A 132 8.91 6.92 11.66
CA LEU A 132 8.51 5.56 11.31
C LEU A 132 9.13 4.53 12.26
N HIS A 133 10.38 4.75 12.68
CA HIS A 133 11.14 3.84 13.54
C HIS A 133 11.05 4.18 15.03
N GLY A 134 10.50 5.33 15.40
CA GLY A 134 10.45 5.85 16.77
C GLY A 134 11.80 6.30 17.35
N LYS A 135 12.86 6.31 16.54
CA LYS A 135 14.23 6.70 16.92
C LYS A 135 15.04 7.14 15.70
N PRO A 136 16.09 7.95 15.86
CA PRO A 136 16.99 8.30 14.76
C PRO A 136 17.59 7.05 14.10
N ARG A 137 17.59 7.03 12.76
CA ARG A 137 18.19 5.97 11.93
C ARG A 137 19.01 6.62 10.80
N PRO A 138 20.15 7.28 11.11
CA PRO A 138 20.93 8.00 10.10
C PRO A 138 21.51 7.08 9.02
N GLU A 139 21.57 5.77 9.24
CA GLU A 139 21.98 4.76 8.28
C GLU A 139 20.92 4.43 7.21
N LEU A 140 19.70 4.93 7.35
CA LEU A 140 18.60 4.71 6.41
C LEU A 140 18.23 5.99 5.66
N GLN A 141 17.60 5.80 4.51
CA GLN A 141 16.99 6.84 3.69
C GLN A 141 15.50 6.56 3.47
N LEU A 142 14.66 7.57 3.65
CA LEU A 142 13.25 7.55 3.29
C LEU A 142 13.07 7.70 1.77
N THR A 143 12.42 6.73 1.16
CA THR A 143 11.88 6.83 -0.19
C THR A 143 10.47 7.42 -0.11
N PRO A 144 10.19 8.56 -0.77
CA PRO A 144 8.85 9.12 -0.81
C PRO A 144 7.83 8.11 -1.35
N GLY A 145 6.68 8.04 -0.69
CA GLY A 145 5.68 7.01 -0.96
C GLY A 145 4.75 7.29 -2.14
N TYR A 146 3.91 6.32 -2.44
CA TYR A 146 2.84 6.40 -3.43
C TYR A 146 1.50 5.98 -2.83
N ILE A 147 0.41 6.42 -3.46
CA ILE A 147 -0.94 6.03 -3.05
C ILE A 147 -1.20 4.62 -3.55
N GLU A 148 -1.30 3.66 -2.64
CA GLU A 148 -1.60 2.26 -2.97
C GLU A 148 -3.10 2.08 -3.27
N LEU A 149 -3.95 2.67 -2.42
CA LEU A 149 -5.41 2.59 -2.56
C LEU A 149 -6.08 3.80 -1.92
N ILE A 150 -7.22 4.22 -2.48
CA ILE A 150 -8.16 5.14 -1.85
C ILE A 150 -9.51 4.44 -1.80
N THR A 151 -10.11 4.35 -0.62
CA THR A 151 -11.52 3.96 -0.41
C THR A 151 -12.32 5.18 0.04
N ARG A 152 -13.63 5.06 0.28
CA ARG A 152 -14.43 6.18 0.81
C ARG A 152 -14.06 6.55 2.25
N THR A 153 -13.43 5.63 2.96
CA THR A 153 -13.19 5.67 4.41
C THR A 153 -11.71 5.81 4.76
N THR A 154 -10.81 5.36 3.88
CA THR A 154 -9.37 5.30 4.16
C THR A 154 -8.53 5.66 2.93
N VAL A 155 -7.42 6.36 3.15
CA VAL A 155 -6.33 6.51 2.17
C VAL A 155 -5.14 5.66 2.62
N TYR A 156 -4.66 4.79 1.73
CA TYR A 156 -3.53 3.89 1.92
C TYR A 156 -2.34 4.42 1.13
N ILE A 157 -1.25 4.75 1.81
CA ILE A 157 -0.02 5.26 1.20
C ILE A 157 1.15 4.41 1.70
N ASP A 158 1.89 3.83 0.77
CA ASP A 158 3.04 3.00 1.12
C ASP A 158 4.32 3.81 1.00
N VAL A 159 5.17 3.72 2.02
CA VAL A 159 6.50 4.36 2.12
C VAL A 159 7.53 3.32 2.50
N ALA A 160 8.80 3.61 2.22
CA ALA A 160 9.88 2.68 2.50
C ALA A 160 11.10 3.41 3.06
N THR A 161 11.86 2.73 3.92
CA THR A 161 13.18 3.19 4.37
C THR A 161 14.21 2.12 4.05
N PHE A 162 15.24 2.46 3.28
CA PHE A 162 16.28 1.51 2.84
C PHE A 162 17.65 1.95 3.31
N TYR A 163 18.60 1.01 3.42
CA TYR A 163 20.00 1.41 3.43
C TYR A 163 20.38 1.95 2.04
N PRO A 164 21.15 3.05 1.98
CA PRO A 164 21.60 3.63 0.71
C PRO A 164 22.15 2.58 -0.26
N GLU A 165 21.70 2.66 -1.52
CA GLU A 165 22.16 1.80 -2.62
C GLU A 165 21.91 0.29 -2.42
N THR A 166 21.02 -0.08 -1.50
CA THR A 166 20.59 -1.48 -1.28
C THR A 166 19.08 -1.64 -1.44
N ASP A 167 18.65 -2.89 -1.51
CA ASP A 167 17.27 -3.35 -1.40
C ASP A 167 16.87 -3.73 0.04
N ASP A 168 17.80 -3.64 1.00
CA ASP A 168 17.55 -3.97 2.40
C ASP A 168 16.90 -2.78 3.12
N GLY A 169 15.74 -3.03 3.72
CA GLY A 169 14.92 -1.97 4.29
C GLY A 169 13.63 -2.42 4.94
N TRP A 170 12.80 -1.42 5.23
CA TRP A 170 11.50 -1.58 5.86
C TRP A 170 10.42 -0.89 5.03
N LEU A 171 9.29 -1.55 4.90
CA LEU A 171 8.11 -1.06 4.22
C LEU A 171 7.03 -0.75 5.25
N PHE A 172 6.34 0.37 5.04
CA PHE A 172 5.27 0.83 5.92
C PHE A 172 4.08 1.26 5.10
N SER A 173 2.89 0.81 5.52
CA SER A 173 1.64 1.35 5.03
C SER A 173 1.11 2.40 6.01
N LEU A 174 0.81 3.58 5.46
CA LEU A 174 0.21 4.72 6.16
C LEU A 174 -1.28 4.73 5.85
N LEU A 175 -2.10 4.44 6.86
CA LEU A 175 -3.55 4.39 6.74
C LEU A 175 -4.15 5.63 7.39
N PHE A 176 -4.72 6.52 6.57
CA PHE A 176 -5.43 7.70 7.04
C PHE A 176 -6.93 7.45 7.02
N ASP A 177 -7.58 7.46 8.19
CA ASP A 177 -9.04 7.38 8.25
C ASP A 177 -9.70 8.72 7.89
N LYS A 178 -11.02 8.72 7.66
CA LYS A 178 -11.84 9.90 7.32
C LYS A 178 -11.70 11.11 8.27
N ASN A 179 -11.17 10.91 9.47
CA ASN A 179 -10.92 11.98 10.44
C ASN A 179 -9.47 12.48 10.40
N GLY A 180 -8.62 11.94 9.52
CA GLY A 180 -7.22 12.27 9.36
C GLY A 180 -6.31 11.57 10.38
N ARG A 181 -6.82 10.60 11.14
CA ARG A 181 -5.99 9.83 12.08
C ARG A 181 -5.14 8.85 11.29
N LEU A 182 -3.85 8.85 11.61
CA LEU A 182 -2.85 8.00 10.98
C LEU A 182 -2.67 6.71 11.79
N SER A 183 -2.74 5.57 11.11
CA SER A 183 -2.17 4.30 11.58
C SER A 183 -1.00 3.92 10.69
N VAL A 184 0.15 3.64 11.30
CA VAL A 184 1.33 3.12 10.59
C VAL A 184 1.39 1.61 10.82
N ARG A 185 1.63 0.84 9.75
CA ARG A 185 1.76 -0.61 9.80
C ARG A 185 2.98 -1.05 9.00
N PRO A 186 4.00 -1.68 9.61
CA PRO A 186 5.04 -2.34 8.82
C PRO A 186 4.42 -3.50 8.05
N PHE A 187 5.03 -3.87 6.93
CA PHE A 187 4.62 -5.07 6.21
C PHE A 187 5.80 -5.73 5.49
N ILE A 188 5.60 -6.99 5.14
CA ILE A 188 6.55 -7.81 4.37
C ILE A 188 6.03 -7.94 2.94
N ILE A 189 6.96 -7.93 1.98
CA ILE A 189 6.70 -8.29 0.59
C ILE A 189 7.52 -9.53 0.21
N GLU A 190 7.00 -10.30 -0.72
CA GLU A 190 7.67 -11.45 -1.35
C GLU A 190 8.27 -11.08 -2.71
N MET A 191 7.89 -9.92 -3.27
CA MET A 191 8.25 -9.46 -4.62
C MET A 191 7.65 -10.33 -5.73
N SER A 192 6.42 -10.79 -5.52
CA SER A 192 5.61 -11.46 -6.52
C SER A 192 4.15 -11.01 -6.45
N GLU A 193 3.30 -11.60 -7.29
CA GLU A 193 1.86 -11.34 -7.27
C GLU A 193 1.18 -11.75 -5.96
N ALA A 194 1.86 -12.53 -5.10
CA ALA A 194 1.43 -12.76 -3.73
C ALA A 194 1.24 -11.46 -2.94
N ASP A 195 2.06 -10.44 -3.21
CA ASP A 195 1.98 -9.14 -2.55
C ASP A 195 0.61 -8.47 -2.77
N ASN A 196 0.02 -8.64 -3.95
CA ASN A 196 -1.33 -8.15 -4.25
C ASN A 196 -2.40 -8.84 -3.38
N VAL A 197 -2.21 -10.11 -3.04
CA VAL A 197 -3.09 -10.85 -2.13
C VAL A 197 -2.95 -10.35 -0.70
N ALA A 198 -1.71 -10.12 -0.25
CA ALA A 198 -1.47 -9.53 1.07
C ALA A 198 -2.06 -8.10 1.16
N SER A 199 -1.88 -7.27 0.13
CA SER A 199 -2.49 -5.94 0.02
C SER A 199 -4.02 -5.99 0.08
N PHE A 200 -4.64 -6.90 -0.68
CA PHE A 200 -6.08 -7.13 -0.64
C PHE A 200 -6.57 -7.37 0.79
N TYR A 201 -5.99 -8.35 1.50
CA TYR A 201 -6.47 -8.69 2.85
C TYR A 201 -6.15 -7.61 3.87
N ARG A 202 -5.03 -6.89 3.76
CA ARG A 202 -4.72 -5.74 4.64
C ARG A 202 -5.78 -4.66 4.50
N ALA A 203 -6.13 -4.28 3.27
CA ALA A 203 -7.18 -3.30 3.00
C ALA A 203 -8.56 -3.83 3.42
N TRP A 204 -8.90 -5.07 3.06
CA TRP A 204 -10.18 -5.70 3.37
C TRP A 204 -10.44 -5.77 4.88
N LEU A 205 -9.45 -6.24 5.65
CA LEU A 205 -9.51 -6.29 7.11
C LEU A 205 -9.67 -4.89 7.71
N ASN A 206 -8.94 -3.89 7.20
CA ASN A 206 -9.08 -2.51 7.66
C ASN A 206 -10.48 -1.96 7.41
N GLU A 207 -11.06 -2.22 6.24
CA GLU A 207 -12.42 -1.77 5.93
C GLU A 207 -13.50 -2.52 6.71
N CYS A 208 -13.29 -3.81 7.00
CA CYS A 208 -14.17 -4.59 7.88
C CYS A 208 -14.17 -4.08 9.34
N ARG A 209 -13.15 -3.34 9.77
CA ARG A 209 -13.07 -2.74 11.11
C ARG A 209 -13.87 -1.45 11.24
N GLN A 210 -14.30 -0.85 10.13
CA GLN A 210 -15.09 0.39 10.15
C GLN A 210 -16.44 0.16 10.83
N LYS A 211 -16.95 1.18 11.53
CA LYS A 211 -18.24 1.14 12.22
C LYS A 211 -19.13 2.30 11.75
N PRO A 212 -20.24 2.02 11.02
CA PRO A 212 -20.57 0.74 10.38
C PRO A 212 -19.56 0.37 9.26
N ILE A 213 -19.59 -0.88 8.80
CA ILE A 213 -18.81 -1.32 7.63
C ILE A 213 -19.33 -0.59 6.39
N ASP A 214 -18.44 0.08 5.65
CA ASP A 214 -18.80 0.76 4.41
C ASP A 214 -18.69 -0.21 3.22
N LYS A 215 -19.83 -0.69 2.74
CA LYS A 215 -19.88 -1.67 1.64
C LYS A 215 -19.26 -1.14 0.34
N ALA A 216 -19.37 0.17 0.08
CA ALA A 216 -18.78 0.76 -1.11
C ALA A 216 -17.24 0.82 -1.01
N SER A 217 -16.67 1.05 0.17
CA SER A 217 -15.22 0.88 0.37
C SER A 217 -14.77 -0.56 0.14
N LEU A 218 -15.54 -1.56 0.59
CA LEU A 218 -15.22 -2.97 0.30
C LEU A 218 -15.30 -3.29 -1.20
N GLU A 219 -16.29 -2.74 -1.90
CA GLU A 219 -16.37 -2.85 -3.37
C GLU A 219 -15.15 -2.24 -4.06
N MET A 220 -14.66 -1.09 -3.59
CA MET A 220 -13.42 -0.49 -4.12
C MET A 220 -12.20 -1.38 -3.88
N VAL A 221 -12.10 -2.03 -2.72
CA VAL A 221 -11.02 -3.00 -2.43
C VAL A 221 -11.13 -4.21 -3.37
N ALA A 222 -12.31 -4.80 -3.50
CA ALA A 222 -12.53 -5.95 -4.37
C ALA A 222 -12.19 -5.63 -5.83
N ASN A 223 -12.64 -4.48 -6.34
CA ASN A 223 -12.37 -4.06 -7.71
C ASN A 223 -10.89 -3.72 -7.96
N ARG A 224 -10.11 -3.39 -6.91
CA ARG A 224 -8.67 -3.11 -7.06
C ARG A 224 -7.85 -4.38 -7.26
N TYR A 225 -8.19 -5.46 -6.55
CA TYR A 225 -7.33 -6.63 -6.44
C TYR A 225 -7.93 -7.92 -7.04
N CYS A 226 -9.24 -7.99 -7.26
CA CYS A 226 -9.91 -9.17 -7.78
C CYS A 226 -10.26 -9.00 -9.26
N THR A 227 -10.38 -10.13 -9.96
CA THR A 227 -11.02 -10.14 -11.28
C THR A 227 -12.48 -9.67 -11.18
N PRO A 228 -13.08 -9.07 -12.22
CA PRO A 228 -14.46 -8.58 -12.15
C PRO A 228 -15.49 -9.66 -11.79
N SER A 229 -15.31 -10.89 -12.28
CA SER A 229 -16.17 -12.03 -11.95
C SER A 229 -16.07 -12.40 -10.48
N PHE A 230 -14.84 -12.49 -9.95
CA PHE A 230 -14.62 -12.84 -8.55
C PHE A 230 -15.07 -11.72 -7.60
N ALA A 231 -14.79 -10.44 -7.92
CA ALA A 231 -15.27 -9.31 -7.15
C ALA A 231 -16.81 -9.34 -7.00
N LYS A 232 -17.53 -9.60 -8.09
CA LYS A 232 -19.00 -9.71 -8.09
C LYS A 232 -19.50 -10.87 -7.24
N GLN A 233 -18.80 -12.01 -7.24
CA GLN A 233 -19.12 -13.14 -6.36
C GLN A 233 -18.88 -12.76 -4.90
N LEU A 234 -17.70 -12.22 -4.61
CA LEU A 234 -17.22 -11.88 -3.28
C LEU A 234 -18.13 -10.87 -2.57
N LEU A 235 -18.62 -9.86 -3.29
CA LEU A 235 -19.50 -8.82 -2.75
C LEU A 235 -20.93 -9.30 -2.43
N ARG A 236 -21.31 -10.53 -2.81
CA ARG A 236 -22.57 -11.15 -2.40
C ARG A 236 -22.49 -11.81 -1.03
N GLU A 237 -21.29 -12.13 -0.58
CA GLU A 237 -21.07 -12.78 0.71
C GLU A 237 -20.99 -11.77 1.86
N ALA A 238 -21.13 -12.26 3.09
CA ALA A 238 -20.90 -11.43 4.27
C ALA A 238 -19.40 -11.08 4.37
N PRO A 239 -18.98 -9.83 4.62
CA PRO A 239 -17.57 -9.45 4.53
C PRO A 239 -16.58 -10.28 5.36
N LEU A 240 -17.05 -10.85 6.48
CA LEU A 240 -16.25 -11.68 7.37
C LEU A 240 -16.19 -13.16 6.95
N SER A 241 -16.98 -13.63 5.98
CA SER A 241 -16.97 -15.02 5.51
C SER A 241 -15.67 -15.41 4.84
N LEU A 242 -14.97 -14.43 4.27
CA LEU A 242 -13.67 -14.60 3.61
C LEU A 242 -12.53 -14.88 4.58
N LEU A 243 -12.73 -14.61 5.87
CA LEU A 243 -11.70 -14.82 6.87
C LEU A 243 -11.80 -16.24 7.45
N PRO A 244 -10.66 -16.90 7.75
CA PRO A 244 -10.69 -18.13 8.53
C PRO A 244 -11.39 -17.93 9.88
N ALA A 245 -12.04 -18.97 10.39
CA ALA A 245 -12.82 -18.86 11.63
C ALA A 245 -11.97 -18.36 12.82
N LYS A 246 -10.69 -18.80 12.90
CA LYS A 246 -9.74 -18.35 13.92
C LYS A 246 -9.38 -16.86 13.80
N VAL A 247 -9.48 -16.30 12.59
CA VAL A 247 -9.21 -14.88 12.28
C VAL A 247 -10.43 -14.01 12.57
N VAL A 248 -11.66 -14.51 12.36
CA VAL A 248 -12.91 -13.76 12.65
C VAL A 248 -13.01 -13.35 14.13
N GLY A 249 -12.45 -14.12 15.05
CA GLY A 249 -12.40 -13.72 16.47
C GLY A 249 -11.39 -12.60 16.77
N LYS A 250 -10.40 -12.40 15.91
CA LYS A 250 -9.22 -11.56 16.16
C LYS A 250 -9.09 -10.37 15.21
N TYR A 251 -9.86 -10.31 14.13
CA TYR A 251 -9.67 -9.30 13.07
C TYR A 251 -9.68 -7.86 13.60
N ARG A 252 -10.30 -7.56 14.74
CA ARG A 252 -10.36 -6.22 15.34
C ARG A 252 -9.10 -5.77 16.09
N PHE A 253 -8.16 -6.67 16.39
CA PHE A 253 -7.06 -6.41 17.33
C PHE A 253 -5.73 -6.93 16.79
N ASP A 254 -5.28 -6.46 15.62
CA ASP A 254 -3.91 -6.71 15.14
C ASP A 254 -3.68 -8.06 14.44
N VAL A 255 -4.37 -8.21 13.30
CA VAL A 255 -4.05 -9.23 12.31
C VAL A 255 -3.17 -8.60 11.23
N ASP A 256 -1.94 -9.07 11.13
CA ASP A 256 -1.03 -8.81 10.01
C ASP A 256 -1.17 -9.91 8.95
N VAL A 257 -0.78 -9.59 7.73
CA VAL A 257 -0.96 -10.47 6.58
C VAL A 257 0.34 -10.54 5.78
N MET A 258 0.72 -11.75 5.39
CA MET A 258 1.72 -12.02 4.36
C MET A 258 1.14 -13.06 3.41
N ALA A 259 1.68 -13.15 2.20
CA ALA A 259 1.32 -14.17 1.25
C ALA A 259 2.57 -14.69 0.56
N GLU A 260 2.54 -15.96 0.18
CA GLU A 260 3.61 -16.62 -0.56
C GLU A 260 3.02 -17.25 -1.83
N LEU A 261 3.83 -17.27 -2.88
CA LEU A 261 3.54 -17.94 -4.12
C LEU A 261 4.09 -19.37 -4.09
N THR A 262 3.22 -20.37 -4.23
CA THR A 262 3.64 -21.79 -4.18
C THR A 262 3.62 -22.47 -5.55
N HIS A 263 2.90 -21.90 -6.51
CA HIS A 263 2.73 -22.49 -7.84
C HIS A 263 2.54 -21.42 -8.91
N ASN A 264 3.21 -21.63 -10.04
CA ASN A 264 3.00 -20.93 -11.30
C ASN A 264 2.74 -21.94 -12.41
N SER A 265 1.77 -21.64 -13.27
CA SER A 265 1.63 -22.34 -14.55
C SER A 265 2.83 -22.07 -15.45
N GLU A 266 3.05 -22.95 -16.44
CA GLU A 266 4.17 -22.82 -17.38
C GLU A 266 4.12 -21.51 -18.20
N ASP A 267 2.92 -21.02 -18.48
CA ASP A 267 2.66 -19.75 -19.16
C ASP A 267 2.63 -18.54 -18.21
N TYR A 268 2.81 -18.74 -16.90
CA TYR A 268 2.75 -17.74 -15.84
C TYR A 268 1.42 -16.99 -15.74
N LEU A 269 0.35 -17.50 -16.38
CA LEU A 269 -0.97 -16.88 -16.36
C LEU A 269 -1.82 -17.30 -15.17
N GLU A 270 -1.59 -18.48 -14.60
CA GLU A 270 -2.26 -18.96 -13.40
C GLU A 270 -1.27 -19.12 -12.26
N GLN A 271 -1.63 -18.58 -11.11
CA GLN A 271 -0.79 -18.63 -9.92
C GLN A 271 -1.60 -19.03 -8.70
N ARG A 272 -0.97 -19.78 -7.80
CA ARG A 272 -1.57 -20.22 -6.55
C ARG A 272 -0.57 -20.09 -5.41
N GLY A 273 -1.09 -19.82 -4.24
CA GLY A 273 -0.26 -19.62 -3.07
C GLY A 273 -1.04 -19.69 -1.78
N THR A 274 -0.36 -19.31 -0.71
CA THR A 274 -0.94 -19.30 0.64
C THR A 274 -0.88 -17.89 1.19
N VAL A 275 -2.01 -17.40 1.69
CA VAL A 275 -2.06 -16.20 2.53
C VAL A 275 -2.07 -16.62 4.00
N TYR A 276 -1.22 -15.98 4.79
CA TYR A 276 -1.08 -16.20 6.22
C TYR A 276 -1.60 -15.00 6.99
N PHE A 277 -2.41 -15.29 8.01
CA PHE A 277 -2.87 -14.30 8.97
C PHE A 277 -2.06 -14.48 10.23
N CYS A 278 -1.36 -13.43 10.64
CA CYS A 278 -0.47 -13.47 11.78
C CYS A 278 -0.94 -12.48 12.85
N THR A 279 -0.47 -12.71 14.08
CA THR A 279 -0.46 -11.67 15.10
C THR A 279 0.48 -10.53 14.69
N LYS A 280 0.38 -9.42 15.41
CA LYS A 280 1.19 -8.22 15.19
C LYS A 280 2.68 -8.55 15.03
N ASP A 281 3.34 -7.84 14.13
CA ASP A 281 4.78 -7.93 13.86
C ASP A 281 5.19 -9.36 13.43
N TYR A 282 4.21 -10.13 12.92
CA TYR A 282 4.35 -11.49 12.43
C TYR A 282 4.85 -12.52 13.47
N GLU A 283 4.61 -12.29 14.76
CA GLU A 283 5.10 -13.13 15.86
C GLU A 283 4.58 -14.58 15.81
N GLN A 284 3.30 -14.75 15.47
CA GLN A 284 2.64 -16.06 15.45
C GLN A 284 1.58 -16.12 14.35
N GLN A 285 1.61 -17.19 13.54
CA GLN A 285 0.54 -17.52 12.60
C GLN A 285 -0.76 -17.87 13.36
N ILE A 286 -1.85 -17.21 12.99
CA ILE A 286 -3.22 -17.46 13.48
C ILE A 286 -3.88 -18.54 12.63
N ASP A 287 -3.85 -18.37 11.30
CA ASP A 287 -4.45 -19.28 10.32
C ASP A 287 -3.93 -18.97 8.91
N SER A 288 -4.34 -19.76 7.91
CA SER A 288 -4.03 -19.52 6.50
C SER A 288 -5.16 -19.90 5.53
N LEU A 289 -5.08 -19.41 4.29
CA LEU A 289 -5.95 -19.77 3.18
C LEU A 289 -5.14 -19.95 1.91
N ALA A 290 -5.59 -20.85 1.03
CA ALA A 290 -5.10 -20.89 -0.33
C ALA A 290 -5.73 -19.75 -1.12
N TYR A 291 -4.98 -19.17 -2.04
CA TYR A 291 -5.49 -18.24 -3.04
C TYR A 291 -5.19 -18.74 -4.44
N GLU A 292 -6.00 -18.26 -5.37
CA GLU A 292 -5.77 -18.37 -6.81
C GLU A 292 -5.83 -16.96 -7.40
N LEU A 293 -4.89 -16.66 -8.28
CA LEU A 293 -4.89 -15.42 -9.05
C LEU A 293 -4.52 -15.74 -10.50
N ARG A 294 -4.86 -14.80 -11.37
CA ARG A 294 -4.45 -14.85 -12.77
C ARG A 294 -3.66 -13.61 -13.13
N ASN A 295 -2.79 -13.78 -14.09
CA ASN A 295 -2.20 -12.67 -14.82
C ASN A 295 -2.91 -12.46 -16.15
N GLU A 296 -2.64 -11.29 -16.72
CA GLU A 296 -3.01 -10.92 -18.08
C GLU A 296 -1.75 -10.71 -18.88
N GLN A 297 -1.77 -11.17 -20.12
CA GLN A 297 -0.69 -10.97 -21.07
C GLN A 297 -1.13 -9.98 -22.13
N ASP A 298 -0.30 -8.97 -22.39
CA ASP A 298 -0.54 -8.01 -23.46
C ASP A 298 -0.12 -8.57 -24.83
N GLU A 299 -0.40 -7.81 -25.89
CA GLU A 299 -0.07 -8.17 -27.28
C GLU A 299 1.44 -8.38 -27.50
N ASN A 300 2.29 -7.84 -26.62
CA ASN A 300 3.75 -7.95 -26.69
C ASN A 300 4.30 -9.09 -25.83
N GLY A 301 3.43 -9.86 -25.18
CA GLY A 301 3.81 -10.97 -24.30
C GLY A 301 4.17 -10.53 -22.87
N TYR A 302 4.00 -9.26 -22.49
CA TYR A 302 4.24 -8.82 -21.12
C TYR A 302 3.10 -9.26 -20.22
N THR A 303 3.46 -9.96 -19.15
CA THR A 303 2.54 -10.44 -18.13
C THR A 303 2.40 -9.39 -17.03
N SER A 304 1.17 -9.13 -16.62
CA SER A 304 0.83 -8.22 -15.51
C SER A 304 -0.27 -8.82 -14.65
N PHE A 305 -0.39 -8.35 -13.41
CA PHE A 305 -1.43 -8.79 -12.50
C PHE A 305 -2.84 -8.62 -13.08
N GLY A 306 -3.55 -9.74 -13.27
CA GLY A 306 -4.92 -9.78 -13.79
C GLY A 306 -5.99 -9.83 -12.71
N GLY A 307 -5.61 -10.17 -11.48
CA GLY A 307 -6.51 -10.18 -10.33
C GLY A 307 -6.64 -11.54 -9.65
N ILE A 308 -7.06 -11.50 -8.39
CA ILE A 308 -7.44 -12.67 -7.61
C ILE A 308 -8.70 -13.30 -8.22
N THR A 309 -8.69 -14.62 -8.34
CA THR A 309 -9.77 -15.44 -8.91
C THR A 309 -10.48 -16.30 -7.88
N GLY A 310 -9.84 -16.57 -6.73
CA GLY A 310 -10.47 -17.37 -5.69
C GLY A 310 -9.70 -17.43 -4.37
N PHE A 311 -10.42 -17.77 -3.31
CA PHE A 311 -9.86 -18.19 -2.03
C PHE A 311 -10.42 -19.57 -1.67
N LYS A 312 -9.56 -20.47 -1.23
CA LYS A 312 -9.94 -21.83 -0.80
C LYS A 312 -9.44 -22.07 0.62
N LYS A 313 -10.30 -22.66 1.46
CA LYS A 313 -9.86 -23.16 2.77
C LYS A 313 -9.00 -24.38 2.57
N PHE A 314 -7.80 -24.40 3.11
CA PHE A 314 -7.08 -25.66 3.29
C PHE A 314 -7.92 -26.53 4.24
N HIS A 315 -8.32 -27.71 3.76
CA HIS A 315 -8.75 -28.77 4.67
C HIS A 315 -7.47 -29.51 5.06
N PRO A 316 -7.17 -29.62 6.37
CA PRO A 316 -5.95 -30.28 6.85
C PRO A 316 -5.89 -31.75 6.44
#